data_AF-A0A9D9GAQ9-F1
#
_entry.id   AF-A0A9D9GAQ9-F1
#
_cell.length_a   1.000
_cell.length_b   1.000
_cell.length_c   1.000
_cell.angle_alpha   90.00
_cell.angle_beta   90.00
_cell.angle_gamma   90.00
#
_symmetry.space_group_name_H-M   'P 1'
#
loop_
_entity.id
_entity.type
_entity.pdbx_description
1 polymer ?
#
loop_
_entity_poly.entity_id
_entity_poly.type
_entity_poly.pdbx_seq_one_letter_code
_entity_poly.pdbx_strand_id
1 'polypeptide(L)'
;MMKIIEALQNNGFATVDYMVFVFYIIVLVGLGLLLSRNKGGKEKDSKDYFLAGNTLTWWAVGASLIAANISAEQFIGMSGSAY
;
A
#
# COMPACT_ATOMS: atom_id res chain seq x y z
N MET A 1 -16.39 -13.94 -16.26
CA MET A 1 -15.89 -13.94 -14.87
C MET A 1 -15.22 -15.27 -14.50
N MET A 2 -15.88 -16.43 -14.67
CA MET A 2 -15.29 -17.77 -14.42
C MET A 2 -14.01 -18.07 -15.23
N LYS A 3 -13.92 -17.61 -16.49
CA LYS A 3 -12.76 -17.82 -17.37
C LYS A 3 -11.44 -17.21 -16.86
N ILE A 4 -11.50 -16.12 -16.10
CA ILE A 4 -10.29 -15.46 -15.57
C ILE A 4 -9.73 -16.25 -14.38
N ILE A 5 -10.61 -16.76 -13.53
CA ILE A 5 -10.21 -17.57 -12.37
C ILE A 5 -9.56 -18.87 -12.85
N GLU A 6 -10.17 -19.53 -13.84
CA GLU A 6 -9.59 -20.74 -14.45
C GLU A 6 -8.25 -20.46 -15.14
N ALA A 7 -8.14 -19.34 -15.86
CA ALA A 7 -6.88 -18.94 -16.50
C ALA A 7 -5.76 -18.70 -15.47
N LEU A 8 -6.06 -18.04 -14.34
CA LEU A 8 -5.08 -17.78 -13.29
C LEU A 8 -4.70 -19.07 -12.54
N GLN A 9 -5.66 -19.95 -12.27
CA GLN A 9 -5.39 -21.24 -11.64
C GLN A 9 -4.49 -22.13 -12.51
N ASN A 10 -4.65 -22.08 -13.84
CA ASN A 10 -3.78 -22.77 -14.79
C ASN A 10 -2.36 -22.17 -14.88
N ASN A 11 -2.16 -20.92 -14.46
CA ASN A 11 -0.86 -20.26 -14.35
C ASN A 11 -0.18 -20.48 -12.98
N GLY A 12 -0.71 -21.39 -12.16
CA GLY A 12 -0.17 -21.71 -10.85
C GLY A 12 -0.64 -20.79 -9.70
N PHE A 13 -1.58 -19.89 -9.95
CA PHE A 13 -2.17 -19.04 -8.92
C PHE A 13 -3.17 -19.85 -8.08
N ALA A 14 -2.80 -20.15 -6.84
CA ALA A 14 -3.59 -21.00 -5.96
C ALA A 14 -4.68 -20.19 -5.23
N THR A 15 -5.67 -20.89 -4.69
CA THR A 15 -6.74 -20.26 -3.89
C THR A 15 -6.20 -19.44 -2.71
N VAL A 16 -5.06 -19.85 -2.15
CA VAL A 16 -4.39 -19.13 -1.05
C VAL A 16 -3.89 -17.75 -1.48
N ASP A 17 -3.42 -17.59 -2.72
CA ASP A 17 -2.89 -16.32 -3.22
C ASP A 17 -3.99 -15.25 -3.29
N TYR A 18 -5.20 -15.66 -3.67
CA TYR A 18 -6.37 -14.78 -3.63
C TYR A 18 -6.73 -14.36 -2.21
N MET A 19 -6.64 -15.27 -1.23
CA MET A 19 -6.89 -14.92 0.17
C MET A 19 -5.87 -13.89 0.67
N VAL A 20 -4.58 -14.10 0.37
CA VAL A 20 -3.52 -13.16 0.73
C VAL A 20 -3.74 -11.79 0.08
N PHE A 21 -4.10 -11.76 -1.20
CA PHE A 21 -4.39 -10.52 -1.93
C PHE A 21 -5.55 -9.74 -1.32
N VAL A 22 -6.69 -10.39 -1.08
CA VAL A 22 -7.87 -9.74 -0.48
C VAL A 22 -7.56 -9.27 0.94
N PHE A 23 -6.87 -10.09 1.73
CA PHE A 23 -6.45 -9.73 3.08
C PHE A 23 -5.55 -8.48 3.09
N TYR A 24 -4.58 -8.42 2.18
CA TYR A 24 -3.69 -7.26 2.02
C TYR A 24 -4.46 -5.97 1.75
N ILE A 25 -5.44 -6.00 0.83
CA ILE A 25 -6.30 -4.84 0.54
C ILE A 25 -7.11 -4.42 1.77
N ILE A 26 -7.72 -5.38 2.47
CA ILE A 26 -8.52 -5.09 3.67
C ILE A 26 -7.65 -4.43 4.74
N VAL A 27 -6.43 -4.92 4.96
CA VAL A 27 -5.48 -4.34 5.92
C VAL A 27 -5.10 -2.92 5.52
N LEU A 28 -4.76 -2.69 4.25
CA LEU A 28 -4.41 -1.35 3.76
C LEU A 28 -5.54 -0.34 3.94
N VAL A 29 -6.75 -0.68 3.48
CA VAL A 29 -7.93 0.19 3.62
C VAL A 29 -8.28 0.39 5.09
N GLY A 30 -8.24 -0.67 5.89
CA GLY A 30 -8.49 -0.63 7.32
C GLY A 30 -7.52 0.31 8.05
N LEU A 31 -6.22 0.21 7.78
CA LEU A 31 -5.22 1.12 8.33
C LEU A 31 -5.45 2.57 7.88
N GLY A 32 -5.75 2.78 6.60
CA GLY A 32 -6.08 4.12 6.07
C GLY A 32 -7.26 4.75 6.80
N LEU A 33 -8.35 4.00 6.98
CA LEU A 33 -9.54 4.47 7.71
C LEU A 33 -9.27 4.68 9.20
N LEU A 34 -8.51 3.79 9.84
CA LEU A 34 -8.15 3.92 11.26
C LEU A 34 -7.28 5.14 11.53
N LEU A 35 -6.29 5.40 10.66
CA LEU A 35 -5.39 6.55 10.76
C LEU A 35 -6.07 7.86 10.33
N SER A 36 -7.04 7.79 9.42
CA SER A 36 -7.86 8.93 8.98
C SER A 36 -8.86 9.37 10.06
N ARG A 37 -9.34 8.46 10.92
CA ARG A 37 -10.29 8.79 11.99
C ARG A 37 -9.66 9.74 13.03
N ASN A 38 -10.14 10.98 13.05
CA ASN A 38 -9.79 11.99 14.04
C ASN A 38 -10.28 11.58 15.44
N LYS A 39 -9.35 11.39 16.38
CA LYS A 39 -9.66 11.34 17.82
C LYS A 39 -9.94 12.77 18.31
N GLY A 40 -11.21 13.15 18.28
CA GLY A 40 -11.78 14.21 19.12
C GLY A 40 -11.49 15.65 18.68
N GLY A 41 -12.33 16.19 17.80
CA GLY A 41 -12.73 17.62 17.73
C GLY A 41 -11.64 18.70 17.60
N LYS A 42 -10.36 18.37 17.52
CA LYS A 42 -9.26 19.32 17.34
C LYS A 42 -9.07 19.58 15.84
N GLU A 43 -9.13 20.84 15.44
CA GLU A 43 -8.65 21.28 14.13
C GLU A 43 -7.20 20.83 13.98
N LYS A 44 -6.95 19.89 13.05
CA LYS A 44 -5.60 19.53 12.68
C LYS A 44 -5.04 20.69 11.86
N ASP A 45 -4.15 21.46 12.44
CA ASP A 45 -3.37 22.43 11.68
C ASP A 45 -2.53 21.68 10.62
N SER A 46 -2.21 22.33 9.50
CA SER A 46 -1.41 21.72 8.43
C SER A 46 -0.09 21.15 8.96
N LYS A 47 0.49 21.77 9.99
CA LYS A 47 1.66 21.25 10.69
C LYS A 47 1.44 19.87 11.32
N ASP A 48 0.30 19.59 11.94
CA ASP A 48 0.08 18.28 12.56
C ASP A 48 -0.15 17.18 11.54
N TYR A 49 -0.68 17.53 10.37
CA TYR A 49 -0.88 16.59 9.27
C TYR A 49 0.42 16.27 8.52
N PHE A 50 1.30 17.27 8.29
CA PHE A 50 2.54 17.11 7.53
C PHE A 50 3.78 16.81 8.38
N LEU A 51 3.89 17.37 9.59
CA LEU A 51 5.03 17.15 10.49
C LEU A 51 4.77 16.02 11.52
N ALA A 52 3.53 15.56 11.66
CA ALA A 52 3.07 14.69 12.76
C ALA A 52 3.71 15.08 14.12
N GLY A 53 3.69 16.39 14.39
CA GLY A 53 4.24 16.97 15.62
C GLY A 53 5.75 16.79 15.83
N ASN A 54 6.56 16.63 14.77
CA ASN A 54 8.01 16.37 14.84
C ASN A 54 8.40 15.03 15.49
N THR A 55 7.47 14.06 15.57
CA THR A 55 7.72 12.77 16.24
C THR A 55 8.10 11.63 15.30
N LEU A 56 8.18 11.87 13.98
CA LEU A 56 8.60 10.84 13.04
C LEU A 56 10.08 10.51 13.21
N THR A 57 10.36 9.23 13.48
CA THR A 57 11.71 8.70 13.50
C THR A 57 12.36 8.77 12.11
N TRP A 58 13.66 9.06 12.07
CA TRP A 58 14.42 9.25 10.82
C TRP A 58 14.29 8.10 9.82
N TRP A 59 14.22 6.86 10.30
CA TRP A 59 14.06 5.67 9.45
C TRP A 59 12.66 5.59 8.81
N ALA A 60 11.62 6.09 9.47
CA ALA A 60 10.27 6.14 8.92
C ALA A 60 10.17 7.18 7.80
N VAL A 61 10.87 8.31 7.96
CA VAL A 61 11.00 9.33 6.91
C VAL A 61 11.76 8.77 5.71
N GLY A 62 12.91 8.12 5.94
CA GLY A 62 13.70 7.50 4.88
C GLY A 62 12.94 6.42 4.10
N ALA A 63 12.24 5.52 4.80
CA ALA A 63 11.40 4.50 4.18
C ALA A 63 10.26 5.10 3.35
N SER A 64 9.62 6.16 3.84
CA SER A 64 8.54 6.86 3.12
C SER A 64 9.04 7.52 1.84
N LEU A 65 10.23 8.13 1.87
CA LEU A 65 10.83 8.76 0.68
C LEU A 65 11.14 7.71 -0.40
N ILE A 66 11.71 6.56 -0.04
CA ILE A 66 11.98 5.49 -1.01
C ILE A 66 10.65 4.93 -1.54
N ALA A 67 9.69 4.64 -0.67
CA ALA A 67 8.39 4.13 -1.07
C ALA A 67 7.62 5.07 -2.00
N ALA A 68 7.71 6.40 -1.78
CA ALA A 68 7.06 7.39 -2.63
C ALA A 68 7.72 7.53 -4.01
N ASN A 69 8.99 7.13 -4.16
CA ASN A 69 9.73 7.22 -5.42
C ASN A 69 9.66 5.92 -6.24
N ILE A 70 9.14 4.82 -5.70
CA ILE A 70 8.98 3.54 -6.41
C ILE A 70 7.53 3.41 -6.90
N SER A 71 7.36 3.24 -8.21
CA SER A 71 6.04 2.99 -8.82
C SER A 71 5.92 1.58 -9.40
N ALA A 72 4.68 1.12 -9.57
CA ALA A 72 4.40 -0.19 -10.18
C ALA A 72 4.87 -0.22 -11.65
N GLU A 73 4.83 0.93 -12.32
CA GLU A 73 5.29 1.14 -13.68
C GLU A 73 6.80 0.97 -13.80
N GLN A 74 7.56 1.49 -12.83
CA GLN A 74 9.00 1.27 -12.76
C GLN A 74 9.32 -0.20 -12.48
N PHE A 75 8.55 -0.85 -11.60
CA PHE A 75 8.76 -2.25 -11.25
C PHE A 75 8.51 -3.19 -12.45
N ILE A 76 7.40 -3.02 -13.15
CA ILE A 76 7.05 -3.83 -14.32
C ILE A 76 7.92 -3.44 -15.53
N GLY A 77 8.17 -2.14 -15.73
CA GLY A 77 8.93 -1.61 -16.86
C GLY A 77 10.43 -1.94 -16.82
N MET A 78 11.08 -1.80 -15.66
CA MET A 78 12.50 -2.19 -15.52
C MET A 78 12.70 -3.71 -15.67
N SER A 79 11.72 -4.49 -15.23
CA SER A 79 11.75 -5.95 -15.43
C SER A 79 11.64 -6.30 -16.92
N GLY A 80 10.84 -5.57 -17.70
CA GLY A 80 10.69 -5.76 -19.14
C GLY A 80 11.88 -5.27 -19.97
N SER A 81 12.60 -4.23 -19.53
CA SER A 81 13.82 -3.75 -20.21
C SER A 81 15.05 -4.66 -20.03
N ALA A 82 14.96 -5.63 -19.12
CA ALA A 82 16.02 -6.59 -18.82
C ALA A 82 15.86 -7.94 -19.56
N TYR A 83 14.85 -8.07 -20.42
CA TYR A 83 14.64 -9.21 -21.34
C TYR A 83 15.01 -8.87 -22.78
#